data_AF-A0A1U7J6Z0-F1
#
_entry.id   AF-A0A1U7J6Z0-F1
#
_cell.length_a   1.000
_cell.length_b   1.000
_cell.length_c   1.000
_cell.angle_alpha   90.00
_cell.angle_beta   90.00
_cell.angle_gamma   90.00
#
_symmetry.space_group_name_H-M   'P 1'
#
loop_
_entity.id
_entity.type
_entity.pdbx_description
1 polymer ?
#
loop_
_entity_poly.entity_id
_entity_poly.type
_entity_poly.pdbx_seq_one_letter_code
_entity_poly.pdbx_strand_id
1 'polypeptide(L)'
;MRTLHEPAILEAETATPAGHVLKGQYSGAYRSDKGKIKGLLLQAGETEFTVKLPKYLRPMLLRELAPGDFVQVWAYPEGDRWRAINILPLPQCEAAVLSQQWGDLAPAPALAQTSPKRMCIEVCTKGKCYKQGGRQLQTALQDAVDRDPALAHVAIKGTGCMKACKQGPNLRLPNGQMLHRASPAEALARLDAKR
;
A
#
# COMPACT_ATOMS: atom_id res chain seq x y z
N MET A 1 71.45 8.89 -4.71
CA MET A 1 71.63 8.24 -3.40
C MET A 1 70.38 8.48 -2.56
N ARG A 2 69.86 7.40 -1.98
CA ARG A 2 68.95 7.31 -0.80
C ARG A 2 67.52 7.86 -0.90
N THR A 3 66.62 6.90 -1.03
CA THR A 3 65.27 6.80 -0.49
C THR A 3 65.17 7.17 0.99
N LEU A 4 64.02 7.75 1.39
CA LEU A 4 63.37 7.50 2.68
C LEU A 4 61.83 7.51 2.48
N HIS A 5 61.26 6.32 2.58
CA HIS A 5 59.89 5.95 3.04
C HIS A 5 59.51 6.72 4.33
N GLU A 6 58.27 7.03 4.76
CA GLU A 6 56.87 6.52 4.63
C GLU A 6 56.04 7.20 5.79
N PRO A 7 54.72 7.00 6.11
CA PRO A 7 53.53 6.39 5.46
C PRO A 7 52.23 7.25 5.38
N ALA A 8 51.30 6.71 4.60
CA ALA A 8 49.84 6.58 4.83
C ALA A 8 49.00 7.76 5.38
N ILE A 9 48.10 8.25 4.53
CA ILE A 9 46.70 8.38 4.92
C ILE A 9 45.89 7.53 3.94
N LEU A 10 45.32 6.44 4.47
CA LEU A 10 44.23 5.70 3.85
C LEU A 10 43.06 6.67 3.67
N GLU A 11 42.89 7.20 2.47
CA GLU A 11 41.63 7.80 2.08
C GLU A 11 40.66 6.67 1.80
N ALA A 12 39.64 6.57 2.65
CA ALA A 12 38.56 5.61 2.54
C ALA A 12 37.94 5.69 1.13
N GLU A 13 38.12 4.62 0.36
CA GLU A 13 37.35 4.35 -0.83
C GLU A 13 35.87 4.36 -0.43
N THR A 14 35.18 5.45 -0.77
CA THR A 14 33.72 5.46 -0.79
C THR A 14 33.31 4.55 -1.95
N ALA A 15 33.15 3.26 -1.63
CA ALA A 15 32.71 2.24 -2.56
C ALA A 15 31.46 2.78 -3.28
N THR A 16 31.57 2.94 -4.60
CA THR A 16 30.41 3.26 -5.43
C THR A 16 29.38 2.16 -5.16
N PRO A 17 28.13 2.47 -4.77
CA PRO A 17 27.17 1.42 -4.49
C PRO A 17 27.01 0.58 -5.75
N ALA A 18 27.27 -0.71 -5.66
CA ALA A 18 27.12 -1.62 -6.79
C ALA A 18 25.63 -1.76 -7.12
N GLY A 19 25.28 -1.66 -8.40
CA GLY A 19 23.90 -1.80 -8.85
C GLY A 19 23.50 -3.26 -8.81
N HIS A 20 22.42 -3.58 -8.11
CA HIS A 20 21.85 -4.92 -8.04
C HIS A 20 20.55 -5.00 -8.82
N VAL A 21 20.29 -6.17 -9.41
CA VAL A 21 18.98 -6.49 -10.00
C VAL A 21 18.22 -7.37 -9.03
N LEU A 22 17.19 -6.80 -8.41
CA LEU A 22 16.27 -7.55 -7.56
C LEU A 22 15.15 -8.10 -8.44
N LYS A 23 14.82 -9.38 -8.29
CA LYS A 23 13.69 -10.02 -8.98
C LYS A 23 12.69 -10.49 -7.94
N GLY A 24 11.41 -10.24 -8.17
CA GLY A 24 10.38 -10.49 -7.17
C GLY A 24 8.97 -10.24 -7.68
N GLN A 25 8.00 -10.63 -6.86
CA GLN A 25 6.61 -10.25 -7.04
C GLN A 25 6.35 -8.91 -6.37
N TYR A 26 5.62 -8.03 -7.05
CA TYR A 26 5.11 -6.83 -6.44
C TYR A 26 4.02 -7.19 -5.41
N SER A 27 4.23 -6.88 -4.13
CA SER A 27 3.25 -7.16 -3.06
C SER A 27 2.35 -5.96 -2.76
N GLY A 28 2.86 -4.74 -2.91
CA GLY A 28 2.06 -3.53 -2.70
C GLY A 28 2.86 -2.23 -2.67
N ALA A 29 2.15 -1.12 -2.49
CA ALA A 29 2.75 0.22 -2.54
C ALA A 29 3.40 0.63 -1.21
N TYR A 30 4.68 1.01 -1.24
CA TYR A 30 5.35 1.66 -0.11
C TYR A 30 4.93 3.14 -0.02
N ARG A 31 4.35 3.54 1.11
CA ARG A 31 3.77 4.88 1.33
C ARG A 31 4.47 5.64 2.46
N SER A 32 4.44 6.97 2.39
CA SER A 32 4.78 7.84 3.51
C SER A 32 3.67 7.87 4.56
N ASP A 33 3.97 8.39 5.74
CA ASP A 33 3.00 8.65 6.82
C ASP A 33 1.80 9.51 6.38
N LYS A 34 2.01 10.41 5.41
CA LYS A 34 0.96 11.23 4.79
C LYS A 34 0.17 10.51 3.67
N GLY A 35 0.34 9.19 3.52
CA GLY A 35 -0.31 8.36 2.50
C GLY A 35 0.24 8.45 1.07
N LYS A 36 1.16 9.38 0.80
CA LYS A 36 1.79 9.56 -0.53
C LYS A 36 2.66 8.36 -0.89
N ILE A 37 2.52 7.88 -2.12
CA ILE A 37 3.28 6.72 -2.57
C ILE A 37 4.74 7.13 -2.81
N LYS A 38 5.65 6.33 -2.27
CA LYS A 38 7.10 6.53 -2.33
C LYS A 38 7.79 5.41 -3.11
N GLY A 39 7.19 4.23 -3.20
CA GLY A 39 7.74 3.12 -3.95
C GLY A 39 6.88 1.88 -3.88
N LEU A 40 7.52 0.71 -3.83
CA LEU A 40 6.88 -0.60 -3.78
C LEU A 40 7.52 -1.50 -2.74
N LEU A 41 6.78 -2.54 -2.38
CA LEU A 41 7.22 -3.71 -1.63
C LEU A 41 7.40 -4.86 -2.64
N LEU A 42 8.56 -5.52 -2.58
CA LEU A 42 8.97 -6.57 -3.51
C LEU A 42 9.21 -7.85 -2.73
N GLN A 43 8.39 -8.88 -2.98
CA GLN A 43 8.55 -10.20 -2.40
C GLN A 43 9.50 -11.04 -3.26
N ALA A 44 10.59 -11.52 -2.68
CA ALA A 44 11.53 -12.44 -3.32
C ALA A 44 11.71 -13.68 -2.43
N GLY A 45 11.03 -14.77 -2.76
CA GLY A 45 10.95 -15.94 -1.88
C GLY A 45 10.30 -15.58 -0.55
N GLU A 46 10.99 -15.83 0.56
CA GLU A 46 10.53 -15.50 1.92
C GLU A 46 10.86 -14.04 2.35
N THR A 47 11.71 -13.34 1.59
CA THR A 47 12.16 -11.99 1.96
C THR A 47 11.32 -10.92 1.26
N GLU A 48 10.88 -9.91 2.01
CA GLU A 48 10.26 -8.71 1.46
C GLU A 48 11.23 -7.52 1.48
N PHE A 49 11.42 -6.88 0.32
CA PHE A 49 12.26 -5.70 0.17
C PHE A 49 11.41 -4.44 0.04
N THR A 50 11.76 -3.41 0.83
CA THR A 50 11.23 -2.05 0.61
C THR A 50 12.03 -1.35 -0.47
N VAL A 51 11.40 -1.03 -1.59
CA VAL A 51 12.04 -0.38 -2.75
C VAL A 51 11.45 1.02 -2.95
N LYS A 52 12.26 2.04 -2.71
CA LYS A 52 11.92 3.44 -2.94
C LYS A 52 12.10 3.80 -4.41
N LEU A 53 11.04 4.29 -5.03
CA LEU A 53 11.05 4.69 -6.44
C LEU A 53 11.45 6.17 -6.61
N PRO A 54 12.22 6.47 -7.68
CA PRO A 54 12.36 7.81 -8.21
C PRO A 54 11.00 8.47 -8.45
N LYS A 55 10.91 9.79 -8.27
CA LYS A 55 9.63 10.52 -8.34
C LYS A 55 8.91 10.32 -9.67
N TYR A 56 9.67 10.21 -10.78
CA TYR A 56 9.14 10.05 -12.13
C TYR A 56 8.53 8.65 -12.39
N LEU A 57 8.99 7.59 -11.70
CA LEU A 57 8.45 6.24 -11.89
C LEU A 57 7.14 6.01 -11.12
N ARG A 58 6.89 6.76 -10.04
CA ARG A 58 5.72 6.54 -9.17
C ARG A 58 4.37 6.59 -9.90
N PRO A 59 4.00 7.65 -10.65
CA PRO A 59 2.65 7.74 -11.20
C PRO A 59 2.34 6.65 -12.24
N MET A 60 3.36 6.21 -12.98
CA MET A 60 3.20 5.25 -14.06
C MET A 60 3.14 3.83 -13.51
N LEU A 61 4.06 3.48 -12.61
CA LEU A 61 4.19 2.13 -12.09
C LEU A 61 2.99 1.65 -11.28
N LEU A 62 2.37 2.54 -10.51
CA LEU A 62 1.22 2.19 -9.67
C LEU A 62 -0.10 2.09 -10.43
N ARG A 63 -0.12 2.54 -11.68
CA ARG A 63 -1.26 2.33 -12.58
C ARG A 63 -1.16 0.99 -13.30
N GLU A 64 0.05 0.51 -13.53
CA GLU A 64 0.30 -0.66 -14.38
C GLU A 64 0.58 -1.94 -13.59
N LEU A 65 1.19 -1.86 -12.40
CA LEU A 65 1.46 -3.04 -11.59
C LEU A 65 0.26 -3.45 -10.74
N ALA A 66 -0.16 -4.69 -10.92
CA ALA A 66 -1.06 -5.41 -10.03
C ALA A 66 -0.27 -6.26 -9.03
N PRO A 67 -0.71 -6.38 -7.75
CA PRO A 67 -0.08 -7.29 -6.81
C PRO A 67 0.01 -8.72 -7.39
N GLY A 68 1.18 -9.35 -7.26
CA GLY A 68 1.52 -10.64 -7.88
C GLY A 68 2.31 -10.52 -9.18
N ASP A 69 2.37 -9.35 -9.82
CA ASP A 69 3.18 -9.15 -11.01
C ASP A 69 4.67 -9.34 -10.70
N PHE A 70 5.33 -10.18 -11.49
CA PHE A 70 6.78 -10.34 -11.40
C PHE A 70 7.49 -9.19 -12.09
N VAL A 71 8.47 -8.64 -11.39
CA VAL A 71 9.26 -7.49 -11.85
C VAL A 71 10.74 -7.71 -11.58
N GLN A 72 11.56 -7.06 -12.39
CA GLN A 72 12.98 -6.85 -12.11
C GLN A 72 13.24 -5.38 -11.84
N VAL A 73 13.99 -5.11 -10.76
CA VAL A 73 14.30 -3.77 -10.28
C VAL A 73 15.82 -3.61 -10.25
N TRP A 74 16.34 -2.67 -11.03
CA TRP A 74 17.71 -2.20 -10.87
C TRP A 74 17.74 -1.22 -9.70
N ALA A 75 18.50 -1.52 -8.66
CA ALA A 75 18.54 -0.74 -7.43
C ALA A 75 19.91 -0.77 -6.73
N TYR A 76 20.11 0.20 -5.85
CA TYR A 76 21.24 0.25 -4.92
C TYR A 76 20.74 0.14 -3.48
N PRO A 77 21.50 -0.48 -2.57
CA PRO A 77 21.17 -0.47 -1.15
C PRO A 77 21.22 0.97 -0.60
N GLU A 78 20.22 1.35 0.19
CA GLU A 78 20.07 2.67 0.85
C GLU A 78 19.69 2.45 2.31
N GLY A 79 20.61 1.90 3.11
CA GLY A 79 20.36 1.56 4.53
C GLY A 79 19.40 0.37 4.66
N ASP A 80 18.22 0.61 5.24
CA ASP A 80 17.16 -0.39 5.48
C ASP A 80 16.30 -0.70 4.25
N ARG A 81 16.54 0.02 3.15
CA ARG A 81 15.72 -0.04 1.94
C ARG A 81 16.59 -0.06 0.69
N TRP A 82 15.94 -0.23 -0.45
CA TRP A 82 16.55 -0.16 -1.76
C TRP A 82 16.11 1.09 -2.51
N ARG A 83 17.03 1.73 -3.23
CA ARG A 83 16.71 2.85 -4.12
C ARG A 83 16.72 2.37 -5.56
N ALA A 84 15.54 2.35 -6.17
CA ALA A 84 15.41 1.93 -7.57
C ALA A 84 15.98 2.98 -8.54
N ILE A 85 16.49 2.48 -9.65
CA ILE A 85 16.91 3.20 -10.85
C ILE A 85 15.85 3.01 -11.92
N ASN A 86 15.51 1.74 -12.18
CA ASN A 86 14.56 1.32 -13.18
C ASN A 86 13.84 0.06 -12.72
N ILE A 87 12.67 -0.18 -13.31
CA ILE A 87 11.87 -1.37 -13.08
C ILE A 87 11.19 -1.76 -14.38
N LEU A 88 11.19 -3.06 -14.66
CA LEU A 88 10.54 -3.64 -15.82
C LEU A 88 9.76 -4.88 -15.39
N PRO A 89 8.65 -5.21 -16.07
CA PRO A 89 8.04 -6.53 -15.97
C PRO A 89 9.09 -7.61 -16.23
N LEU A 90 9.00 -8.70 -15.48
CA LEU A 90 9.86 -9.84 -15.69
C LEU A 90 9.34 -10.67 -16.88
N PRO A 91 10.21 -11.15 -17.78
CA PRO A 91 9.79 -12.04 -18.87
C PRO A 91 9.05 -13.26 -18.33
N GLN A 92 7.98 -13.67 -19.02
CA GLN A 92 7.06 -14.70 -18.52
C GLN A 92 7.73 -16.06 -18.26
N CYS A 93 8.73 -16.43 -19.07
CA CYS A 93 9.53 -17.64 -18.84
C CYS A 93 10.32 -17.58 -17.53
N GLU A 94 10.93 -16.44 -17.24
CA GLU A 94 11.73 -16.23 -16.04
C GLU A 94 10.84 -16.11 -14.79
N ALA A 95 9.68 -15.44 -14.93
CA ALA A 95 8.65 -15.40 -13.90
C ALA A 95 8.12 -16.79 -13.55
N ALA A 96 7.87 -17.65 -14.55
CA ALA A 96 7.42 -19.02 -14.32
C ALA A 96 8.44 -19.85 -13.54
N VAL A 97 9.73 -19.71 -13.86
CA VAL A 97 10.81 -20.38 -13.12
C VAL A 97 10.88 -19.90 -11.68
N LEU A 98 10.86 -18.59 -11.43
CA LEU A 98 10.85 -18.07 -10.05
C LEU A 98 9.59 -18.47 -9.29
N SER A 99 8.45 -18.48 -9.96
CA SER A 99 7.18 -18.93 -9.39
C SER A 99 7.21 -20.39 -8.97
N GLN A 100 7.86 -21.27 -9.73
CA GLN A 100 8.05 -22.68 -9.35
C GLN A 100 9.03 -22.80 -8.19
N GLN A 101 10.20 -22.15 -8.28
CA GLN A 101 11.22 -22.17 -7.23
C GLN A 101 10.72 -21.68 -5.88
N TRP A 102 9.85 -20.66 -5.88
CA TRP A 102 9.22 -20.16 -4.65
C TRP A 102 7.93 -20.89 -4.30
N GLY A 103 7.27 -21.52 -5.27
CA GLY A 103 6.12 -22.39 -5.05
C GLY A 103 6.49 -23.65 -4.25
N ASP A 104 7.69 -24.18 -4.44
CA ASP A 104 8.23 -25.31 -3.66
C ASP A 104 8.61 -24.91 -2.21
N LEU A 105 8.73 -23.61 -1.92
CA LEU A 105 9.00 -23.05 -0.59
C LEU A 105 7.74 -22.45 0.07
N ALA A 106 6.62 -22.38 -0.64
CA ALA A 106 5.37 -21.86 -0.11
C ALA A 106 4.52 -23.00 0.48
N PRO A 107 3.89 -22.81 1.65
CA PRO A 107 2.82 -23.72 2.05
C PRO A 107 1.72 -23.68 0.98
N ALA A 108 1.11 -24.85 0.74
CA ALA A 108 0.08 -25.15 -0.26
C ALA A 108 -0.81 -23.95 -0.68
N PRO A 109 -1.19 -23.84 -1.97
CA PRO A 109 -1.75 -22.62 -2.54
C PRO A 109 -2.96 -22.19 -1.73
N ALA A 110 -2.81 -21.09 -0.98
CA ALA A 110 -3.95 -20.33 -0.53
C ALA A 110 -4.64 -19.83 -1.80
N LEU A 111 -5.77 -20.48 -2.13
CA LEU A 111 -6.77 -20.04 -3.09
C LEU A 111 -6.69 -18.54 -3.24
N ALA A 112 -6.43 -18.06 -4.47
CA ALA A 112 -6.36 -16.64 -4.80
C ALA A 112 -7.48 -15.89 -4.07
N GLN A 113 -7.15 -15.31 -2.92
CA GLN A 113 -8.04 -14.44 -2.21
C GLN A 113 -8.02 -13.18 -3.07
N THR A 114 -9.01 -13.05 -3.95
CA THR A 114 -9.41 -11.76 -4.49
C THR A 114 -9.69 -10.89 -3.27
N SER A 115 -8.65 -10.23 -2.77
CA SER A 115 -8.78 -9.31 -1.66
C SER A 115 -9.79 -8.27 -2.15
N PRO A 116 -10.98 -8.18 -1.54
CA PRO A 116 -12.01 -7.31 -2.07
C PRO A 116 -11.43 -5.89 -2.09
N LYS A 117 -11.68 -5.13 -3.16
CA LYS A 117 -11.26 -3.73 -3.25
C LYS A 117 -11.62 -3.03 -1.95
N ARG A 118 -10.62 -2.53 -1.22
CA ARG A 118 -10.85 -1.90 0.08
C ARG A 118 -11.79 -0.71 -0.08
N MET A 119 -12.98 -0.82 0.47
CA MET A 119 -14.03 0.19 0.45
C MET A 119 -13.86 1.14 1.65
N CYS A 120 -14.17 2.42 1.50
CA CYS A 120 -14.05 3.39 2.58
C CYS A 120 -15.35 4.16 2.79
N ILE A 121 -15.89 4.12 4.01
CA ILE A 121 -16.98 4.98 4.45
C ILE A 121 -16.39 6.16 5.23
N GLU A 122 -16.74 7.38 4.84
CA GLU A 122 -16.31 8.61 5.51
C GLU A 122 -17.44 9.17 6.37
N VAL A 123 -17.24 9.32 7.68
CA VAL A 123 -18.24 9.82 8.62
C VAL A 123 -17.89 11.24 9.07
N CYS A 124 -18.84 12.18 8.97
CA CYS A 124 -18.63 13.54 9.43
C CYS A 124 -18.61 13.59 10.97
N THR A 125 -17.45 13.88 11.56
CA THR A 125 -17.23 13.90 13.02
C THR A 125 -17.00 15.31 13.57
N LYS A 126 -17.41 16.35 12.83
CA LYS A 126 -17.25 17.76 13.26
C LYS A 126 -18.59 18.49 13.42
N GLY A 127 -18.56 19.57 14.20
CA GLY A 127 -19.64 20.55 14.30
C GLY A 127 -20.97 19.94 14.75
N LYS A 128 -22.05 20.24 14.02
CA LYS A 128 -23.39 19.73 14.33
C LYS A 128 -23.50 18.22 14.15
N CYS A 129 -22.85 17.62 13.15
CA CYS A 129 -22.88 16.16 12.96
C CYS A 129 -22.30 15.44 14.18
N TYR A 130 -21.22 15.96 14.78
CA TYR A 130 -20.69 15.41 16.03
C TYR A 130 -21.73 15.42 17.15
N LYS A 131 -22.39 16.56 17.36
CA LYS A 131 -23.45 16.73 18.39
C LYS A 131 -24.71 15.90 18.10
N GLN A 132 -24.99 15.62 16.84
CA GLN A 132 -26.11 14.80 16.36
C GLN A 132 -25.77 13.30 16.30
N GLY A 133 -24.66 12.90 16.92
CA GLY A 133 -24.30 11.50 17.06
C GLY A 133 -23.36 10.93 15.99
N GLY A 134 -22.67 11.79 15.23
CA GLY A 134 -21.66 11.36 14.26
C GLY A 134 -20.54 10.51 14.86
N ARG A 135 -20.19 10.73 16.13
CA ARG A 135 -19.23 9.85 16.84
C ARG A 135 -19.83 8.48 17.12
N GLN A 136 -21.08 8.42 17.60
CA GLN A 136 -21.77 7.15 17.86
C GLN A 136 -21.96 6.37 16.56
N LEU A 137 -22.30 7.06 15.47
CA LEU A 137 -22.40 6.48 14.13
C LEU A 137 -21.05 5.89 13.67
N GLN A 138 -19.94 6.61 13.84
CA GLN A 138 -18.62 6.11 13.50
C GLN A 138 -18.26 4.85 14.32
N THR A 139 -18.49 4.88 15.63
CA THR A 139 -18.21 3.73 16.50
C THR A 139 -19.08 2.53 16.15
N ALA A 140 -20.39 2.72 15.96
CA ALA A 140 -21.30 1.63 15.60
C ALA A 140 -20.95 1.00 14.24
N LEU A 141 -20.50 1.81 13.27
CA LEU A 141 -19.99 1.30 11.99
C LEU A 141 -18.70 0.51 12.15
N GLN A 142 -17.78 0.98 12.99
CA GLN A 142 -16.53 0.28 13.26
C GLN A 142 -16.80 -1.07 13.94
N ASP A 143 -17.65 -1.08 14.97
CA ASP A 143 -18.05 -2.31 15.68
C ASP A 143 -18.74 -3.32 14.74
N ALA A 144 -19.56 -2.85 13.80
CA ALA A 144 -20.22 -3.72 12.84
C ALA A 144 -19.23 -4.34 11.85
N VAL A 145 -18.26 -3.57 11.37
CA VAL A 145 -17.18 -4.06 10.49
C VAL A 145 -16.28 -5.05 11.22
N ASP A 146 -15.93 -4.78 12.48
CA ASP A 146 -15.03 -5.63 13.25
C ASP A 146 -15.66 -6.98 13.64
N ARG A 147 -17.00 -7.03 13.77
CA ARG A 147 -17.75 -8.26 14.11
C ARG A 147 -18.04 -9.15 12.91
N ASP A 148 -18.03 -8.61 11.71
CA ASP A 148 -18.39 -9.35 10.50
C ASP A 148 -17.17 -9.52 9.58
N PRO A 149 -16.58 -10.73 9.51
CA PRO A 149 -15.48 -11.04 8.61
C PRO A 149 -15.79 -10.73 7.14
N ALA A 150 -17.06 -10.76 6.71
CA ALA A 150 -17.45 -10.40 5.36
C ALA A 150 -17.19 -8.92 5.06
N LEU A 151 -17.22 -8.05 6.08
CA LEU A 151 -16.97 -6.61 5.99
C LEU A 151 -15.50 -6.23 6.20
N ALA A 152 -14.58 -7.19 6.35
CA ALA A 152 -13.14 -6.92 6.61
C ALA A 152 -12.45 -6.05 5.54
N HIS A 153 -13.06 -5.91 4.36
CA HIS A 153 -12.60 -5.06 3.27
C HIS A 153 -13.13 -3.62 3.35
N VAL A 154 -13.96 -3.28 4.33
CA VAL A 154 -14.55 -1.95 4.55
C VAL A 154 -13.76 -1.22 5.64
N ALA A 155 -13.37 0.03 5.39
CA ALA A 155 -12.71 0.90 6.35
C ALA A 155 -13.61 2.06 6.73
N ILE A 156 -13.70 2.37 8.02
CA ILE A 156 -14.47 3.52 8.53
C ILE A 156 -13.49 4.65 8.87
N LYS A 157 -13.71 5.85 8.32
CA LYS A 157 -12.87 7.03 8.58
C LYS A 157 -13.70 8.21 9.07
N GLY A 158 -13.24 8.85 10.13
CA GLY A 158 -13.77 10.16 10.53
C GLY A 158 -13.24 11.27 9.62
N THR A 159 -14.10 12.20 9.21
CA THR A 159 -13.73 13.33 8.35
C THR A 159 -14.24 14.68 8.89
N GLY A 160 -13.76 15.76 8.26
CA GLY A 160 -14.24 17.11 8.53
C GLY A 160 -15.68 17.39 8.08
N CYS A 161 -16.08 18.65 8.20
CA CYS A 161 -17.42 19.13 7.84
C CYS A 161 -17.75 18.84 6.37
N MET A 162 -18.86 18.15 6.12
CA MET A 162 -19.39 17.85 4.77
C MET A 162 -20.38 18.91 4.27
N LYS A 163 -20.45 20.10 4.90
CA LYS A 163 -21.34 21.23 4.57
C LYS A 163 -22.85 20.96 4.58
N ALA A 164 -23.29 19.77 4.99
CA ALA A 164 -24.70 19.40 5.14
C ALA A 164 -25.16 19.34 6.62
N CYS A 165 -24.63 20.21 7.47
CA CYS A 165 -24.80 20.15 8.93
C CYS A 165 -26.26 20.16 9.43
N LYS A 166 -27.21 20.68 8.65
CA LYS A 166 -28.65 20.69 9.01
C LYS A 166 -29.30 19.31 8.89
N GLN A 167 -28.69 18.40 8.12
CA GLN A 167 -29.21 17.06 7.85
C GLN A 167 -28.35 15.97 8.51
N GLY A 168 -27.47 16.36 9.44
CA GLY A 168 -26.58 15.43 10.12
C GLY A 168 -27.31 14.41 11.01
N PRO A 169 -26.62 13.32 11.40
CA PRO A 169 -25.24 12.97 11.04
C PRO A 169 -25.11 12.56 9.57
N ASN A 170 -23.99 12.93 8.94
CA ASN A 170 -23.74 12.69 7.51
C ASN A 170 -22.57 11.74 7.32
N LEU A 171 -22.64 10.91 6.28
CA LEU A 171 -21.52 10.09 5.82
C LEU A 171 -21.45 10.05 4.29
N ARG A 172 -20.32 9.63 3.75
CA ARG A 172 -20.10 9.38 2.33
C ARG A 172 -19.70 7.93 2.11
N LEU A 173 -20.37 7.28 1.17
CA LEU A 173 -20.11 5.92 0.72
C LEU A 173 -18.92 5.86 -0.27
N PRO A 174 -18.33 4.69 -0.51
CA PRO A 174 -17.21 4.52 -1.44
C PRO A 174 -17.50 5.00 -2.88
N ASN A 175 -18.77 4.92 -3.30
CA ASN A 175 -19.24 5.38 -4.60
C ASN A 175 -19.43 6.92 -4.68
N GLY A 176 -19.11 7.65 -3.61
CA GLY A 176 -19.23 9.11 -3.53
C GLY A 176 -20.60 9.61 -3.06
N GLN A 177 -21.62 8.75 -2.96
CA GLN A 177 -22.96 9.10 -2.49
C GLN A 177 -22.92 9.56 -1.03
N MET A 178 -23.61 10.66 -0.73
CA MET A 178 -23.76 11.17 0.64
C MET A 178 -25.07 10.65 1.23
N LEU A 179 -25.02 10.15 2.46
CA LEU A 179 -26.20 9.82 3.25
C LEU A 179 -26.37 10.87 4.36
N HIS A 180 -27.62 11.23 4.58
CA HIS A 180 -28.08 12.20 5.57
C HIS A 180 -28.90 11.50 6.64
N ARG A 181 -28.86 11.99 7.87
CA ARG A 181 -29.47 11.32 9.04
C ARG A 181 -29.11 9.82 9.08
N ALA A 182 -27.87 9.52 8.70
CA ALA A 182 -27.47 8.18 8.32
C ALA A 182 -27.48 7.23 9.53
N SER A 183 -27.89 5.99 9.28
CA SER A 183 -27.81 4.90 10.25
C SER A 183 -26.75 3.87 9.82
N PRO A 184 -26.17 3.09 10.76
CA PRO A 184 -25.22 2.03 10.40
C PRO A 184 -25.81 1.00 9.43
N ALA A 185 -27.04 0.54 9.70
CA ALA A 185 -27.71 -0.48 8.87
C ALA A 185 -27.93 0.00 7.43
N GLU A 186 -28.39 1.24 7.23
CA GLU A 186 -28.56 1.81 5.90
C GLU A 186 -27.22 1.95 5.16
N ALA A 187 -26.18 2.41 5.86
CA ALA A 187 -24.86 2.60 5.25
C ALA A 187 -24.27 1.28 4.76
N LEU A 188 -24.37 0.21 5.56
CA LEU A 188 -23.87 -1.11 5.21
C LEU A 188 -24.68 -1.75 4.07
N ALA A 189 -26.02 -1.66 4.10
CA ALA A 189 -26.87 -2.20 3.04
C ALA A 189 -26.62 -1.55 1.66
N ARG A 190 -26.10 -0.31 1.64
CA ARG A 190 -25.77 0.42 0.40
C ARG A 190 -24.37 0.11 -0.15
N LEU A 191 -23.56 -0.69 0.54
CA LEU A 191 -22.26 -1.13 0.03
C LEU A 191 -22.39 -2.14 -1.11
N ASP A 192 -23.44 -2.97 -1.10
CA ASP A 192 -23.69 -4.01 -2.12
C ASP A 192 -24.59 -3.52 -3.27
N ALA A 193 -25.25 -2.38 -3.09
CA ALA A 193 -26.22 -1.83 -4.03
C ALA A 193 -25.53 -1.03 -5.16
N LYS A 194 -24.78 -1.74 -6.03
CA LYS A 194 -24.39 -1.42 -7.42
C LYS A 194 -23.00 -1.99 -7.72
N ARG A 195 -22.97 -3.24 -8.19
CA ARG A 195 -22.01 -3.65 -9.22
C ARG A 195 -22.57 -3.32 -10.59
#